data_AF-A0AAN9ABC2-F1
#
_entry.id   AF-A0AAN9ABC2-F1
#
_cell.length_a   1.000
_cell.length_b   1.000
_cell.length_c   1.000
_cell.angle_alpha   90.00
_cell.angle_beta   90.00
_cell.angle_gamma   90.00
#
_symmetry.space_group_name_H-M   'P 1'
#
loop_
_entity.id
_entity.type
_entity.pdbx_description
1 polymer ?
#
loop_
_entity_poly.entity_id
_entity_poly.type
_entity_poly.pdbx_seq_one_letter_code
_entity_poly.pdbx_strand_id
1 'polypeptide(L)'
;MNSIFSATLQKIAFLITSIRKSTVASPFLRSEGIILQIQDATKWNSQLKMVKSIIKNPEEVNSVIDPLSQKEQRSKNIKRVELSALKELVTVLEPFEEATEVVEGEKKEQKEQVLSYVKEMLEKQEDKDISRGK
;
A
#
# COMPACT_ATOMS: atom_id res chain seq x y z
N MET A 1 -19.25 -7.82 -8.40
CA MET A 1 -18.91 -6.38 -8.33
C MET A 1 -17.43 -6.27 -8.03
N ASN A 2 -16.58 -6.02 -9.03
CA ASN A 2 -15.16 -5.76 -8.77
C ASN A 2 -15.05 -4.33 -8.23
N SER A 3 -14.62 -4.16 -6.98
CA SER A 3 -14.36 -2.83 -6.44
C SER A 3 -13.23 -2.19 -7.23
N ILE A 4 -13.28 -0.87 -7.42
CA ILE A 4 -12.23 -0.11 -8.11
C ILE A 4 -10.86 -0.36 -7.48
N PHE A 5 -10.82 -0.56 -6.15
CA PHE A 5 -9.61 -0.91 -5.40
C PHE A 5 -9.07 -2.28 -5.81
N SER A 6 -9.90 -3.32 -5.85
CA SER A 6 -9.47 -4.67 -6.18
C SER A 6 -8.84 -4.74 -7.57
N ALA A 7 -9.51 -4.14 -8.57
CA ALA A 7 -8.99 -4.08 -9.93
C ALA A 7 -7.68 -3.28 -10.03
N THR A 8 -7.59 -2.15 -9.32
CA THR A 8 -6.39 -1.30 -9.31
C THR A 8 -5.21 -2.00 -8.63
N LEU A 9 -5.45 -2.73 -7.55
CA LEU A 9 -4.40 -3.46 -6.81
C LEU A 9 -3.84 -4.61 -7.64
N GLN A 10 -4.69 -5.37 -8.33
CA GLN A 10 -4.26 -6.42 -9.27
C GLN A 10 -3.42 -5.84 -10.41
N LYS A 11 -3.86 -4.70 -10.96
CA LYS A 11 -3.12 -3.97 -11.99
C LYS A 11 -1.73 -3.55 -11.51
N ILE A 12 -1.61 -3.00 -10.30
CA ILE A 12 -0.31 -2.63 -9.70
C ILE A 12 0.59 -3.85 -9.51
N ALA A 13 0.06 -4.94 -8.95
CA ALA A 13 0.84 -6.16 -8.74
C ALA A 13 1.40 -6.71 -10.06
N PHE A 14 0.57 -6.71 -11.11
CA PHE A 14 0.99 -7.09 -12.46
C PHE A 14 2.09 -6.16 -12.99
N LEU A 15 1.90 -4.84 -12.90
CA LEU A 15 2.88 -3.84 -13.35
C LEU A 15 4.24 -4.03 -12.69
N ILE A 16 4.30 -4.16 -11.37
CA ILE A 16 5.54 -4.32 -10.63
C ILE A 16 6.25 -5.62 -11.04
N THR A 17 5.48 -6.68 -11.24
CA THR A 17 5.99 -7.95 -11.75
C THR A 17 6.58 -7.80 -13.14
N SER A 18 5.89 -7.09 -14.04
CA SER A 18 6.39 -6.81 -15.39
C SER A 18 7.66 -5.96 -15.38
N ILE A 19 7.69 -4.89 -14.57
CA ILE A 19 8.85 -3.99 -14.45
C ILE A 19 10.06 -4.75 -13.92
N ARG A 20 9.92 -5.57 -12.86
CA ARG A 20 11.06 -6.35 -12.32
C ARG A 20 11.63 -7.36 -13.31
N LYS A 21 10.79 -7.91 -14.19
CA LYS A 21 11.23 -8.82 -15.26
C LYS A 21 11.88 -8.08 -16.43
N SER A 22 11.64 -6.77 -16.57
CA SER A 22 12.25 -5.96 -17.61
C SER A 22 13.72 -5.69 -17.32
N THR A 23 14.57 -6.04 -18.26
CA THR A 23 16.02 -5.76 -18.23
C THR A 23 16.35 -4.28 -18.42
N VAL A 24 15.38 -3.47 -18.83
CA VAL A 24 15.54 -2.03 -19.07
C VAL A 24 14.88 -1.21 -17.96
N ALA A 25 13.62 -1.50 -17.64
CA ALA A 25 12.84 -0.70 -16.69
C ALA A 25 13.30 -0.87 -15.24
N SER A 26 13.62 -2.11 -14.82
CA SER A 26 14.09 -2.37 -13.45
C SER A 26 15.42 -1.69 -13.12
N PRO A 27 16.47 -1.76 -13.98
CA PRO A 27 17.70 -1.02 -13.75
C PRO A 27 17.52 0.50 -13.79
N PHE A 28 16.69 1.02 -14.71
CA PHE A 28 16.41 2.47 -14.79
C PHE A 28 15.77 3.00 -13.51
N LEU A 29 14.70 2.35 -13.02
CA LEU A 29 14.09 2.79 -11.75
C LEU A 29 15.07 2.70 -10.58
N ARG A 30 15.94 1.68 -10.56
CA ARG A 30 16.98 1.55 -9.54
C ARG A 30 18.03 2.66 -9.62
N SER A 31 18.42 3.11 -10.82
CA SER A 31 19.36 4.23 -10.97
C SER A 31 18.76 5.55 -10.49
N GLU A 32 17.44 5.71 -10.60
CA GLU A 32 16.68 6.83 -10.03
C GLU A 32 16.38 6.67 -8.52
N GLY A 33 16.90 5.61 -7.87
CA GLY A 33 16.65 5.34 -6.45
C GLY A 33 15.23 4.85 -6.14
N ILE A 34 14.45 4.48 -7.15
CA ILE A 34 13.07 4.02 -7.02
C ILE A 34 13.06 2.50 -6.84
N ILE A 35 12.72 2.06 -5.63
CA ILE A 35 12.62 0.64 -5.28
C ILE A 35 11.15 0.26 -5.13
N LEU A 36 10.64 -0.50 -6.11
CA LEU A 36 9.28 -1.03 -6.08
C LEU A 36 9.20 -2.26 -5.16
N GLN A 37 8.26 -2.21 -4.22
CA GLN A 37 7.99 -3.30 -3.28
C GLN A 37 7.05 -4.32 -3.93
N ILE A 38 7.25 -5.61 -3.67
CA ILE A 38 6.33 -6.67 -4.12
C ILE A 38 5.43 -7.08 -2.97
N GLN A 39 4.18 -7.42 -3.30
CA GLN A 39 3.29 -8.09 -2.37
C GLN A 39 3.86 -9.45 -1.96
N ASP A 40 4.05 -9.62 -0.66
CA ASP A 40 4.47 -10.84 0.00
C ASP A 40 3.30 -11.36 0.82
N ALA A 41 2.76 -12.52 0.43
CA ALA A 41 1.59 -13.12 1.07
C ALA A 41 1.82 -13.43 2.57
N THR A 42 3.07 -13.53 3.02
CA THR A 42 3.41 -13.83 4.42
C THR A 42 3.46 -12.59 5.32
N LYS A 43 3.49 -11.39 4.73
CA LYS A 43 3.52 -10.11 5.45
C LYS A 43 2.23 -9.36 5.21
N TRP A 44 1.43 -9.18 6.26
CA TRP A 44 0.09 -8.63 6.15
C TRP A 44 0.05 -7.20 5.56
N ASN A 45 1.11 -6.39 5.78
CA ASN A 45 1.27 -5.04 5.22
C ASN A 45 1.92 -4.96 3.84
N SER A 46 2.34 -6.07 3.24
CA SER A 46 3.14 -6.02 2.01
C SER A 46 2.39 -5.37 0.84
N GLN A 47 1.07 -5.53 0.78
CA GLN A 47 0.24 -4.89 -0.24
C GLN A 47 0.17 -3.37 -0.06
N LEU A 48 0.14 -2.88 1.17
CA LEU A 48 0.22 -1.45 1.47
C LEU A 48 1.59 -0.88 1.12
N LYS A 49 2.68 -1.56 1.51
CA LYS A 49 4.06 -1.19 1.15
C LYS A 49 4.28 -1.17 -0.37
N MET A 50 3.68 -2.11 -1.09
CA MET A 50 3.63 -2.15 -2.56
C MET A 50 2.98 -0.88 -3.12
N VAL A 51 1.78 -0.54 -2.66
CA VAL A 51 1.07 0.68 -3.09
C VAL A 51 1.87 1.94 -2.77
N LYS A 52 2.41 2.06 -1.54
CA LYS A 52 3.26 3.19 -1.11
C LYS A 52 4.46 3.40 -2.05
N SER A 53 5.11 2.32 -2.50
CA SER A 53 6.26 2.40 -3.39
C SER A 53 5.93 2.99 -4.77
N ILE A 54 4.70 2.81 -5.25
CA ILE A 54 4.21 3.31 -6.53
C ILE A 54 3.77 4.76 -6.43
N ILE A 55 2.96 5.11 -5.42
CA ILE A 55 2.41 6.46 -5.28
C ILE A 55 3.47 7.52 -4.98
N LYS A 56 4.66 7.10 -4.52
CA LYS A 56 5.78 7.98 -4.22
C LYS A 56 6.37 8.61 -5.48
N ASN A 57 6.43 7.85 -6.58
CA ASN A 57 7.04 8.28 -7.85
C ASN A 57 6.18 7.81 -9.04
N PRO A 58 4.92 8.27 -9.15
CA PRO A 58 3.95 7.72 -10.09
C PRO A 58 4.29 8.07 -11.56
N GLU A 59 4.92 9.22 -11.79
CA GLU A 59 5.28 9.67 -13.14
C GLU A 59 6.46 8.88 -13.68
N GLU A 60 7.50 8.65 -12.87
CA GLU A 60 8.66 7.85 -13.23
C GLU A 60 8.26 6.39 -13.48
N VAL A 61 7.35 5.85 -12.66
CA VAL A 61 6.78 4.52 -12.88
C VAL A 61 5.97 4.47 -14.18
N ASN A 62 5.12 5.46 -14.46
CA ASN A 62 4.39 5.51 -15.72
C ASN A 62 5.32 5.69 -16.94
N SER A 63 6.41 6.45 -16.78
CA SER A 63 7.37 6.73 -17.86
C SER A 63 8.11 5.48 -18.35
N VAL A 64 8.27 4.45 -17.52
CA VAL A 64 8.84 3.16 -17.93
C VAL A 64 7.81 2.17 -18.46
N ILE A 65 6.52 2.43 -18.23
CA ILE A 65 5.41 1.62 -18.74
C ILE A 65 5.08 2.04 -20.19
N ASP A 66 5.16 3.33 -20.50
CA ASP A 66 4.84 3.89 -21.82
C ASP A 66 5.70 3.32 -22.98
N PRO A 67 7.02 3.13 -22.87
CA PRO A 67 7.86 2.57 -23.94
C PRO A 67 7.66 1.06 -24.15
N LEU A 68 7.19 0.34 -23.14
CA LEU A 68 6.87 -1.10 -23.22
C LEU A 68 5.52 -1.36 -23.94
N SER A 69 4.77 -0.29 -24.21
CA SER A 69 3.39 -0.37 -24.67
C SER A 69 3.30 -0.25 -26.19
N GLN A 70 3.32 -1.39 -26.90
CA GLN A 70 2.58 -1.44 -28.18
C GLN A 70 1.13 -1.04 -27.89
N LYS A 71 0.51 -0.25 -28.79
CA LYS A 71 -0.77 0.49 -28.74
C LYS A 71 -1.91 -0.02 -27.83
N GLU A 72 -1.95 -1.30 -27.46
CA GLU A 72 -2.96 -1.94 -26.62
C GLU A 72 -2.75 -1.76 -25.10
N GLN A 73 -1.58 -1.29 -24.65
CA GLN A 73 -1.23 -1.23 -23.21
C GLN A 73 -1.33 0.16 -22.54
N ARG A 74 -1.78 1.22 -23.21
CA ARG A 74 -2.14 2.50 -22.54
C ARG A 74 -3.17 2.32 -21.42
N SER A 75 -3.93 1.22 -21.44
CA SER A 75 -4.84 0.78 -20.38
C SER A 75 -4.13 0.42 -19.07
N LYS A 76 -2.82 0.17 -19.10
CA LYS A 76 -2.00 -0.29 -17.97
C LYS A 76 -1.36 0.84 -17.16
N ASN A 77 -1.29 2.07 -17.67
CA ASN A 77 -0.80 3.21 -16.89
C ASN A 77 -1.72 3.48 -15.71
N ILE A 78 -1.15 3.92 -14.60
CA ILE A 78 -1.93 4.28 -13.41
C ILE A 78 -2.62 5.60 -13.70
N LYS A 79 -3.95 5.57 -13.78
CA LYS A 79 -4.77 6.75 -14.07
C LYS A 79 -4.81 7.66 -12.86
N ARG A 80 -5.05 8.96 -13.09
CA ARG A 80 -5.20 9.96 -12.01
C ARG A 80 -6.27 9.57 -10.97
N VAL A 81 -7.40 9.04 -11.42
CA VAL A 81 -8.48 8.58 -10.52
C VAL A 81 -8.04 7.38 -9.68
N GLU A 82 -7.34 6.41 -10.29
CA GLU A 82 -6.77 5.27 -9.58
C GLU A 82 -5.74 5.74 -8.55
N LEU A 83 -4.86 6.67 -8.93
CA LEU A 83 -3.86 7.27 -8.04
C LEU A 83 -4.51 8.01 -6.86
N SER A 84 -5.58 8.77 -7.09
CA SER A 84 -6.32 9.45 -6.02
C SER A 84 -6.90 8.45 -5.03
N ALA A 85 -7.59 7.42 -5.53
CA ALA A 85 -8.18 6.38 -4.69
C ALA A 85 -7.12 5.64 -3.87
N LEU A 86 -5.96 5.33 -4.46
CA LEU A 86 -4.85 4.68 -3.75
C LEU A 86 -4.25 5.57 -2.66
N LYS A 87 -4.13 6.88 -2.91
CA LYS A 87 -3.65 7.82 -1.90
C LYS A 87 -4.60 7.86 -0.70
N GLU A 88 -5.91 7.95 -0.94
CA GLU A 88 -6.92 7.88 0.11
C GLU A 88 -6.84 6.57 0.89
N LEU A 89 -6.67 5.44 0.18
CA LEU A 89 -6.51 4.13 0.82
C LEU A 89 -5.26 4.08 1.70
N VAL A 90 -4.13 4.62 1.23
CA VAL A 90 -2.90 4.69 2.04
C VAL A 90 -3.12 5.56 3.27
N THR A 91 -3.73 6.74 3.14
CA THR A 91 -4.01 7.62 4.29
C THR A 91 -4.86 6.92 5.36
N VAL A 92 -5.82 6.09 4.96
CA VAL A 92 -6.65 5.34 5.92
C VAL A 92 -5.86 4.21 6.57
N LEU A 93 -5.01 3.50 5.82
CA LEU A 93 -4.32 2.29 6.30
C LEU A 93 -2.99 2.56 7.00
N GLU A 94 -2.34 3.69 6.73
CA GLU A 94 -1.03 4.04 7.28
C GLU A 94 -0.98 4.06 8.82
N PRO A 95 -1.97 4.62 9.56
CA PRO A 95 -1.97 4.55 11.01
C PRO A 95 -2.02 3.12 11.56
N PHE A 96 -2.67 2.20 10.84
CA PHE A 96 -2.74 0.78 11.23
C PHE A 96 -1.40 0.07 10.97
N GLU A 97 -0.75 0.38 9.85
CA GLU A 97 0.61 -0.10 9.58
C GLU A 97 1.57 0.34 10.69
N GLU A 98 1.54 1.62 11.07
CA GLU A 98 2.39 2.16 12.14
C GLU A 98 2.09 1.51 13.49
N ALA A 99 0.81 1.41 13.87
CA ALA A 99 0.42 0.80 15.13
C ALA A 99 0.93 -0.64 15.26
N THR A 100 0.84 -1.41 14.17
CA THR A 100 1.33 -2.79 14.18
C THR A 100 2.85 -2.87 14.15
N GLU A 101 3.56 -2.04 13.38
CA GLU A 101 5.04 -2.00 13.42
C GLU A 101 5.56 -1.69 14.84
N VAL A 102 4.83 -0.85 15.58
CA VAL A 102 5.12 -0.57 17.00
C VAL A 102 4.84 -1.80 17.89
N VAL A 103 3.71 -2.49 17.70
CA VAL A 103 3.33 -3.66 18.49
C VAL A 103 4.23 -4.87 18.23
N GLU A 104 4.57 -5.12 16.96
CA GLU A 104 5.49 -6.18 16.51
C GLU A 104 6.95 -5.90 16.94
N GLY A 105 7.23 -4.70 17.46
CA GLY A 105 8.51 -4.34 18.05
C GLY A 105 9.57 -3.90 17.04
N GLU A 106 9.17 -3.62 15.79
CA GLU A 106 10.05 -2.97 14.80
C GLU A 106 10.38 -1.52 15.22
N LYS A 107 9.54 -0.89 16.06
CA LYS A 107 9.77 0.43 16.69
C LYS A 107 9.59 0.36 18.21
N LYS A 108 10.63 -0.13 18.92
CA LYS A 108 10.59 -0.42 20.37
C LYS A 108 10.23 0.77 21.27
N GLU A 109 10.51 2.01 20.85
CA GLU A 109 10.38 3.20 21.69
C GLU A 109 8.92 3.65 21.93
N GLN A 110 7.94 3.12 21.18
CA GLN A 110 6.55 3.59 21.21
C GLN A 110 5.54 2.54 21.73
N LYS A 111 6.03 1.36 22.11
CA LYS A 111 5.19 0.19 22.44
C LYS A 111 4.24 0.44 23.62
N GLU A 112 4.68 1.16 24.66
CA GLU A 112 3.87 1.43 25.84
C GLU A 112 2.71 2.39 25.58
N GLN A 113 2.92 3.40 24.71
CA GLN A 113 1.86 4.34 24.33
C GLN A 113 0.76 3.66 23.51
N VAL A 114 1.13 2.79 22.57
CA VAL A 114 0.15 2.04 21.77
C VAL A 114 -0.63 1.06 22.64
N LEU A 115 0.04 0.35 23.56
CA LEU A 115 -0.64 -0.54 24.51
C LEU A 115 -1.63 0.21 25.41
N SER A 116 -1.27 1.41 25.86
CA SER A 116 -2.17 2.27 26.63
C SER A 116 -3.42 2.65 25.82
N TYR A 117 -3.23 3.07 24.57
CA TYR A 117 -4.33 3.50 23.71
C TYR A 117 -5.29 2.35 23.36
N VAL A 118 -4.75 1.16 23.07
CA VAL A 118 -5.56 -0.04 22.79
C VAL A 118 -6.39 -0.45 24.01
N LYS A 119 -5.82 -0.42 25.22
CA LYS A 119 -6.58 -0.69 26.46
C LYS A 119 -7.73 0.29 26.63
N GLU A 120 -7.47 1.58 26.45
CA GLU A 120 -8.48 2.62 26.59
C GLU A 120 -9.63 2.46 25.56
N MET A 121 -9.33 1.99 24.34
CA MET A 121 -10.36 1.70 23.34
C MET A 121 -11.20 0.47 23.68
N LEU A 122 -10.61 -0.55 24.28
CA LEU A 122 -11.32 -1.77 24.71
C LEU A 122 -12.25 -1.48 25.89
N GLU A 123 -11.79 -0.71 26.89
CA GLU A 123 -12.63 -0.28 28.02
C GLU A 123 -13.84 0.54 27.54
N LYS A 124 -13.63 1.45 26.57
CA LYS A 124 -14.72 2.23 25.96
C LYS A 124 -15.69 1.40 25.10
N GLN A 125 -15.29 0.20 24.66
CA GLN A 125 -16.19 -0.74 23.98
C GLN A 125 -17.01 -1.56 24.98
N GLU A 126 -16.38 -2.07 26.04
CA GLU A 126 -17.08 -2.79 27.12
C GLU A 126 -18.16 -1.91 27.78
N ASP A 127 -17.88 -0.64 28.04
CA ASP A 127 -18.87 0.30 28.60
C ASP A 127 -20.06 0.55 27.65
N LYS A 128 -19.84 0.50 26.34
CA LYS A 128 -20.90 0.68 25.33
C LYS A 128 -21.75 -0.58 25.15
N ASP A 129 -21.16 -1.76 25.31
CA ASP A 129 -21.87 -3.02 25.19
C ASP A 129 -22.70 -3.31 26.46
N ILE A 130 -22.19 -2.95 27.64
CA ILE A 130 -22.95 -2.97 28.90
C ILE A 130 -24.13 -2.00 28.87
N SER A 131 -23.98 -0.84 28.22
CA SER A 131 -25.05 0.17 28.09
C SER A 131 -26.14 -0.19 27.05
N ARG A 132 -25.88 -1.14 26.15
CA ARG A 132 -26.84 -1.62 25.14
C ARG A 132 -27.56 -2.92 25.52
N GLY A 133 -27.08 -3.61 26.56
CA GLY A 133 -27.66 -4.85 27.08
C GLY A 133 -28.69 -4.68 28.20
N LYS A 134 -29.20 -3.46 28.43
CA LYS A 134 -30.27 -3.15 29.40
C LYS A 134 -31.52 -2.62 28.70
#